data_AF-A0A7S4NK15-F1
#
_entry.id   AF-A0A7S4NK15-F1
#
_cell.length_a   1.000
_cell.length_b   1.000
_cell.length_c   1.000
_cell.angle_alpha   90.00
_cell.angle_beta   90.00
_cell.angle_gamma   90.00
#
_symmetry.space_group_name_H-M   'P 1'
#
loop_
_entity.id
_entity.type
_entity.pdbx_description
1 polymer ?
#
loop_
_entity_poly.entity_id
_entity_poly.type
_entity_poly.pdbx_seq_one_letter_code
_entity_poly.pdbx_strand_id
1 'polypeptide(L)'
;APSLFLFLFLSLFLMGDNFPNDYILARCANGAYDPYNLHLKELNFVRIEELEGSIVASVWVHVPTQTTIVAFRGTVAQDVRNLAMDANLAIHRFFGVGMDEEQIIPGFDGWVADLDRRIEQDPQTAGLPRAYTGHSLGSVVATRAAIRTNCDVLVTFDCPGVPAAWVAGGI
;
A
#
# COMPACT_ATOMS: atom_id res chain seq x y z
N ALA A 1 16.81 22.41 22.82
CA ALA A 1 16.41 22.00 21.47
C ALA A 1 15.92 20.56 21.56
N PRO A 2 14.64 20.25 21.30
CA PRO A 2 14.19 18.87 21.35
C PRO A 2 14.63 18.17 20.07
N SER A 3 15.30 17.05 20.26
CA SER A 3 15.82 16.12 19.26
C SER A 3 14.68 15.50 18.42
N LEU A 4 14.79 15.59 17.09
CA LEU A 4 14.00 14.77 16.16
C LEU A 4 14.33 13.30 16.40
N PHE A 5 13.37 12.57 16.98
CA PHE A 5 13.38 11.11 16.96
C PHE A 5 12.87 10.66 15.59
N LEU A 6 13.79 10.23 14.72
CA LEU A 6 13.48 9.52 13.49
C LEU A 6 13.09 8.08 13.87
N PHE A 7 11.79 7.78 13.88
CA PHE A 7 11.32 6.41 14.07
C PHE A 7 11.37 5.67 12.73
N LEU A 8 12.47 4.96 12.50
CA LEU A 8 12.58 3.98 11.42
C LEU A 8 12.01 2.65 11.94
N PHE A 9 10.72 2.38 11.72
CA PHE A 9 10.14 1.06 11.98
C PHE A 9 10.41 0.17 10.77
N LEU A 10 11.50 -0.59 10.82
CA LEU A 10 11.80 -1.67 9.88
C LEU A 10 11.32 -2.98 10.52
N SER A 11 10.07 -3.36 10.27
CA SER A 11 9.53 -4.65 10.72
C SER A 11 9.94 -5.75 9.73
N LEU A 12 11.15 -6.29 9.87
CA LEU A 12 11.57 -7.50 9.13
C LEU A 12 10.82 -8.71 9.70
N PHE A 13 9.82 -9.21 8.98
CA PHE A 13 9.36 -10.58 9.15
C PHE A 13 10.15 -11.47 8.20
N LEU A 14 10.66 -12.60 8.71
CA LEU A 14 11.35 -13.64 7.94
C LEU A 14 10.38 -14.20 6.89
N MET A 15 10.38 -13.63 5.69
CA MET A 15 9.73 -14.22 4.54
C MET A 15 10.61 -15.37 4.06
N GLY A 16 10.07 -16.60 4.07
CA GLY A 16 10.69 -17.70 3.33
C GLY A 16 10.77 -17.36 1.83
N ASP A 17 11.51 -18.16 1.07
CA ASP A 17 11.78 -17.98 -0.38
C ASP A 17 10.51 -17.90 -1.28
N ASN A 18 9.31 -17.94 -0.70
CA ASN A 18 8.02 -17.96 -1.37
C ASN A 18 7.42 -16.57 -1.64
N PHE A 19 8.05 -15.48 -1.19
CA PHE A 19 7.55 -14.12 -1.38
C PHE A 19 8.63 -13.15 -1.89
N PRO A 20 8.24 -12.04 -2.57
CA PRO A 20 9.18 -11.01 -2.97
C PRO A 20 9.86 -10.42 -1.73
N ASN A 21 11.18 -10.28 -1.77
CA ASN A 21 11.89 -9.67 -0.65
C ASN A 21 11.56 -8.18 -0.49
N ASP A 22 11.91 -7.62 0.67
CA ASP A 22 11.66 -6.21 1.00
C ASP A 22 12.25 -5.23 -0.01
N TYR A 23 13.36 -5.59 -0.66
CA TYR A 23 13.95 -4.75 -1.72
C TYR A 23 13.00 -4.64 -2.92
N ILE A 24 12.45 -5.75 -3.41
CA ILE A 24 11.47 -5.71 -4.51
C ILE A 24 10.24 -4.90 -4.10
N LEU A 25 9.72 -5.10 -2.90
CA LEU A 25 8.54 -4.38 -2.40
C LEU A 25 8.82 -2.87 -2.22
N ALA A 26 10.02 -2.49 -1.79
CA ALA A 26 10.46 -1.09 -1.73
C ALA A 26 10.57 -0.45 -3.12
N ARG A 27 11.09 -1.21 -4.10
CA ARG A 27 11.18 -0.76 -5.49
C ARG A 27 9.80 -0.58 -6.11
N CYS A 28 8.84 -1.45 -5.82
CA CYS A 28 7.45 -1.29 -6.23
C CYS A 28 6.77 -0.10 -5.54
N ALA A 29 6.98 0.10 -4.23
CA ALA A 29 6.43 1.25 -3.50
C ALA A 29 6.89 2.60 -4.07
N ASN A 30 8.20 2.73 -4.38
CA ASN A 30 8.72 3.91 -5.06
C ASN A 30 8.33 3.96 -6.54
N GLY A 31 8.28 2.81 -7.22
CA GLY A 31 7.85 2.69 -8.60
C GLY A 31 6.39 3.07 -8.81
N ALA A 32 5.53 2.99 -7.79
CA ALA A 32 4.14 3.42 -7.88
C ALA A 32 3.97 4.91 -8.25
N TYR A 33 4.98 5.74 -8.01
CA TYR A 33 5.00 7.13 -8.45
C TYR A 33 5.20 7.29 -9.96
N ASP A 34 5.88 6.33 -10.60
CA ASP A 34 6.14 6.29 -12.04
C ASP A 34 6.33 4.83 -12.51
N PRO A 35 5.22 4.07 -12.64
CA PRO A 35 5.29 2.62 -12.79
C PRO A 35 5.86 2.17 -14.13
N TYR A 36 5.78 3.02 -15.15
CA TYR A 36 6.36 2.73 -16.47
C TYR A 36 7.88 2.73 -16.47
N ASN A 37 8.52 3.42 -15.52
CA ASN A 37 9.97 3.50 -15.41
C ASN A 37 10.58 2.46 -14.44
N LEU A 38 9.75 1.64 -13.79
CA LEU A 38 10.24 0.53 -12.97
C LEU A 38 10.50 -0.70 -13.84
N HIS A 39 11.77 -0.90 -14.19
CA HIS A 39 12.23 -2.08 -14.93
C HIS A 39 13.12 -2.97 -14.07
N LEU A 40 12.56 -4.06 -13.57
CA LEU A 40 13.28 -5.15 -12.91
C LEU A 40 12.96 -6.44 -13.65
N LYS A 41 13.95 -7.32 -13.84
CA LYS A 41 13.77 -8.56 -14.61
C LYS A 41 12.80 -9.52 -13.93
N GLU A 42 12.67 -9.39 -12.63
CA GLU A 42 11.84 -10.18 -11.74
C GLU A 42 10.38 -9.70 -11.71
N LEU A 43 10.08 -8.55 -12.31
CA LEU A 43 8.75 -7.95 -12.31
C LEU A 43 8.15 -7.93 -13.72
N ASN A 44 6.94 -8.45 -13.83
CA ASN A 44 6.07 -8.21 -14.97
C ASN A 44 5.06 -7.12 -14.60
N PHE A 45 5.07 -5.99 -15.31
CA PHE A 45 4.08 -4.94 -15.10
C PHE A 45 2.74 -5.34 -15.72
N VAL A 46 1.67 -5.25 -14.95
CA VAL A 46 0.33 -5.61 -15.40
C VAL A 46 -0.42 -4.34 -15.81
N ARG A 47 -0.66 -3.43 -14.87
CA ARG A 47 -1.49 -2.23 -15.10
C ARG A 47 -1.40 -1.19 -13.97
N ILE A 48 -1.99 -0.03 -14.25
CA ILE A 48 -2.33 1.01 -13.26
C ILE A 48 -3.84 0.97 -13.03
N GLU A 49 -4.24 1.13 -11.79
CA GLU A 49 -5.62 1.26 -11.34
C GLU A 49 -5.80 2.65 -10.73
N GLU A 50 -6.59 3.48 -11.38
CA GLU A 50 -7.06 4.74 -10.81
C GLU A 50 -8.32 4.46 -9.99
N LEU A 51 -8.22 4.70 -8.69
CA LEU A 51 -9.31 4.59 -7.74
C LEU A 51 -9.84 5.99 -7.43
N GLU A 52 -11.02 6.05 -6.83
CA GLU A 52 -11.62 7.32 -6.46
C GLU A 52 -10.74 8.05 -5.41
N GLY A 53 -10.93 9.37 -5.29
CA GLY A 53 -10.10 10.20 -4.41
C GLY A 53 -8.65 10.42 -4.88
N SER A 54 -8.35 10.17 -6.16
CA SER A 54 -6.98 10.25 -6.73
C SER A 54 -6.00 9.23 -6.12
N ILE A 55 -6.52 8.12 -5.59
CA ILE A 55 -5.68 7.00 -5.17
C ILE A 55 -5.28 6.22 -6.42
N VAL A 56 -3.98 5.93 -6.54
CA VAL A 56 -3.44 5.17 -7.66
C VAL A 56 -2.76 3.93 -7.12
N ALA A 57 -3.13 2.78 -7.66
CA ALA A 57 -2.47 1.51 -7.42
C ALA A 57 -1.80 1.02 -8.70
N SER A 58 -0.61 0.46 -8.56
CA SER A 58 0.11 -0.15 -9.67
C SER A 58 0.27 -1.63 -9.36
N VAL A 59 0.00 -2.47 -10.36
CA VAL A 59 -0.05 -3.93 -10.22
C VAL A 59 1.08 -4.56 -11.03
N TRP A 60 1.88 -5.37 -10.36
CA TRP A 60 2.92 -6.20 -10.96
C TRP A 60 2.75 -7.66 -10.54
N VAL A 61 3.31 -8.56 -11.33
CA VAL A 61 3.57 -9.95 -10.92
C VAL A 61 5.06 -10.11 -10.68
N HIS A 62 5.44 -10.55 -9.50
CA HIS A 62 6.79 -11.01 -9.23
C HIS A 62 6.95 -12.42 -9.80
N VAL A 63 7.70 -12.52 -10.91
CA VAL A 63 7.84 -13.75 -11.70
C VAL A 63 8.41 -14.91 -10.90
N PRO A 64 9.47 -14.74 -10.08
CA PRO A 64 10.07 -15.85 -9.34
C PRO A 64 9.12 -16.52 -8.34
N THR A 65 8.28 -15.72 -7.66
CA THR A 65 7.40 -16.22 -6.58
C THR A 65 5.94 -16.32 -7.00
N GLN A 66 5.62 -15.95 -8.25
CA GLN A 66 4.25 -15.90 -8.77
C GLN A 66 3.32 -15.11 -7.83
N THR A 67 3.79 -13.96 -7.33
CA THR A 67 3.04 -13.11 -6.38
C THR A 67 2.53 -11.86 -7.09
N THR A 68 1.25 -11.55 -6.92
CA THR A 68 0.69 -10.26 -7.33
C THR A 68 1.08 -9.19 -6.31
N ILE A 69 1.88 -8.22 -6.74
CA ILE A 69 2.24 -7.04 -5.96
C ILE A 69 1.32 -5.89 -6.34
N VAL A 70 0.60 -5.33 -5.37
CA VAL A 70 -0.17 -4.10 -5.52
C VAL A 70 0.53 -3.01 -4.71
N ALA A 71 1.11 -2.04 -5.41
CA ALA A 71 1.75 -0.90 -4.76
C ALA A 71 0.90 0.35 -4.90
N PHE A 72 0.60 0.97 -3.77
CA PHE A 72 -0.16 2.22 -3.75
C PHE A 72 0.79 3.42 -3.80
N ARG A 73 0.48 4.35 -4.70
CA ARG A 73 1.22 5.60 -4.85
C ARG A 73 0.98 6.48 -3.62
N GLY A 74 2.05 7.05 -3.08
CA GLY A 74 1.95 8.07 -2.05
C GLY A 74 1.63 9.46 -2.61
N THR A 75 1.78 10.47 -1.78
CA THR A 75 1.41 11.85 -2.11
C THR A 75 2.34 12.45 -3.16
N VAL A 76 1.74 13.05 -4.19
CA VAL A 76 2.47 13.86 -5.18
C VAL A 76 2.12 15.33 -4.93
N ALA A 77 3.13 16.20 -4.84
CA ALA A 77 2.94 17.61 -4.51
C ALA A 77 2.04 18.40 -5.51
N GLN A 78 1.85 17.85 -6.71
CA GLN A 78 1.01 18.44 -7.75
C GLN A 78 -0.45 17.96 -7.65
N ASP A 79 -0.75 16.94 -6.84
CA ASP A 79 -2.09 16.43 -6.61
C ASP A 79 -2.67 17.02 -5.32
N VAL A 80 -3.46 18.08 -5.47
CA VAL A 80 -4.10 18.81 -4.37
C VAL A 80 -5.02 17.91 -3.54
N ARG A 81 -5.57 16.82 -4.12
CA ARG A 81 -6.44 15.89 -3.39
C ARG A 81 -5.61 14.96 -2.51
N ASN A 82 -4.48 14.46 -3.00
CA ASN A 82 -3.56 13.68 -2.15
C ASN A 82 -2.99 14.54 -1.01
N LEU A 83 -2.67 15.80 -1.27
CA LEU A 83 -2.21 16.74 -0.23
C LEU A 83 -3.29 17.03 0.82
N ALA A 84 -4.56 17.16 0.40
CA ALA A 84 -5.67 17.33 1.33
C ALA A 84 -5.89 16.08 2.21
N MET A 85 -5.74 14.88 1.63
CA MET A 85 -5.76 13.62 2.39
C MET A 85 -4.59 13.54 3.38
N ASP A 86 -3.38 13.89 2.97
CA ASP A 86 -2.21 13.91 3.86
C ASP A 86 -2.37 14.93 5.00
N ALA A 87 -2.90 16.11 4.70
CA ALA A 87 -3.21 17.12 5.70
C ALA A 87 -4.29 16.63 6.68
N ASN A 88 -5.34 15.98 6.18
CA ASN A 88 -6.36 15.36 7.03
C ASN A 88 -5.76 14.24 7.88
N LEU A 89 -4.93 13.35 7.33
CA LEU A 89 -4.22 12.31 8.08
C LEU A 89 -3.34 12.91 9.17
N ALA A 90 -2.65 14.02 8.90
CA ALA A 90 -1.84 14.73 9.89
C ALA A 90 -2.68 15.39 11.00
N ILE A 91 -3.89 15.88 10.69
CA ILE A 91 -4.83 16.44 11.66
C ILE A 91 -5.46 15.34 12.53
N HIS A 92 -5.83 14.21 11.91
CA HIS A 92 -6.44 13.06 12.59
C HIS A 92 -5.44 12.16 13.34
N ARG A 93 -4.13 12.38 13.17
CA ARG A 93 -3.04 11.62 13.78
C ARG A 93 -2.95 11.67 15.32
N PHE A 94 -3.92 12.24 16.05
CA PHE A 94 -3.74 12.52 17.48
C PHE A 94 -4.91 12.20 18.43
N PHE A 95 -6.08 11.80 17.94
CA PHE A 95 -7.21 11.54 18.84
C PHE A 95 -8.09 10.38 18.38
N GLY A 96 -7.77 9.17 18.86
CA GLY A 96 -8.81 8.15 19.05
C GLY A 96 -8.58 6.84 18.31
N VAL A 97 -8.25 5.81 19.09
CA VAL A 97 -8.86 4.49 18.92
C VAL A 97 -10.38 4.70 18.92
N GLY A 98 -11.05 4.39 17.81
CA GLY A 98 -12.52 4.49 17.69
C GLY A 98 -13.08 5.58 16.76
N MET A 99 -12.32 6.09 15.79
CA MET A 99 -12.91 6.95 14.74
C MET A 99 -13.55 6.10 13.62
N ASP A 100 -14.74 6.52 13.18
CA ASP A 100 -15.48 5.89 12.08
C ASP A 100 -14.69 5.97 10.75
N GLU A 101 -14.59 4.82 10.11
CA GLU A 101 -13.70 4.53 8.98
C GLU A 101 -14.03 5.36 7.72
N GLU A 102 -15.27 5.84 7.61
CA GLU A 102 -15.79 6.67 6.52
C GLU A 102 -15.20 8.10 6.48
N GLN A 103 -14.54 8.55 7.56
CA GLN A 103 -14.09 9.94 7.68
C GLN A 103 -12.71 10.21 7.07
N ILE A 104 -11.89 9.18 6.84
CA ILE A 104 -10.48 9.35 6.43
C ILE A 104 -10.34 9.30 4.90
N ILE A 105 -10.96 8.29 4.28
CA ILE A 105 -11.08 8.16 2.82
C ILE A 105 -12.51 7.69 2.56
N PRO A 106 -13.44 8.60 2.24
CA PRO A 106 -14.83 8.23 1.96
C PRO A 106 -14.89 7.16 0.85
N GLY A 107 -15.70 6.10 1.00
CA GLY A 107 -15.87 5.08 -0.05
C GLY A 107 -14.74 4.04 -0.18
N PHE A 108 -13.69 4.12 0.64
CA PHE A 108 -12.51 3.26 0.57
C PHE A 108 -12.82 1.75 0.47
N ASP A 109 -13.68 1.26 1.35
CA ASP A 109 -14.02 -0.18 1.41
C ASP A 109 -14.64 -0.67 0.08
N GLY A 110 -15.46 0.17 -0.56
CA GLY A 110 -16.06 -0.15 -1.85
C GLY A 110 -15.03 -0.22 -2.99
N TRP A 111 -14.07 0.70 -3.02
CA TRP A 111 -13.06 0.75 -4.07
C TRP A 111 -12.02 -0.35 -3.91
N VAL A 112 -11.65 -0.69 -2.67
CA VAL A 112 -10.73 -1.80 -2.39
C VAL A 112 -11.37 -3.14 -2.77
N ALA A 113 -12.63 -3.37 -2.41
CA ALA A 113 -13.33 -4.58 -2.82
C ALA A 113 -13.41 -4.70 -4.36
N ASP A 114 -13.64 -3.58 -5.04
CA ASP A 114 -13.67 -3.55 -6.51
C ASP A 114 -12.29 -3.77 -7.15
N LEU A 115 -11.22 -3.21 -6.56
CA LEU A 115 -9.84 -3.48 -6.96
C LEU A 115 -9.52 -4.97 -6.84
N ASP A 116 -9.86 -5.56 -5.69
CA ASP A 116 -9.53 -6.96 -5.42
C ASP A 116 -10.29 -7.91 -6.35
N ARG A 117 -11.57 -7.61 -6.61
CA ARG A 117 -12.37 -8.31 -7.64
C ARG A 117 -11.73 -8.20 -9.02
N ARG A 118 -11.22 -7.03 -9.42
CA ARG A 118 -10.51 -6.84 -10.70
C ARG A 118 -9.21 -7.63 -10.76
N ILE A 119 -8.48 -7.75 -9.65
CA ILE A 119 -7.26 -8.58 -9.55
C ILE A 119 -7.60 -10.06 -9.71
N GLU A 120 -8.68 -10.54 -9.10
CA GLU A 120 -9.10 -11.95 -9.24
C GLU A 120 -9.64 -12.29 -10.64
N GLN A 121 -10.16 -11.31 -11.37
CA GLN A 121 -10.68 -11.51 -12.72
C GLN A 121 -9.61 -11.42 -13.81
N ASP A 122 -8.44 -10.86 -13.52
CA ASP A 122 -7.36 -10.74 -14.50
C ASP A 122 -6.55 -12.04 -14.59
N PRO A 123 -6.41 -12.64 -15.79
CA PRO A 123 -5.72 -13.92 -15.96
C PRO A 123 -4.23 -13.91 -15.56
N GLN A 124 -3.58 -12.74 -15.49
CA GLN A 124 -2.18 -12.63 -15.06
C GLN A 124 -2.02 -12.66 -13.54
N THR A 125 -3.08 -12.33 -12.79
CA THR A 125 -3.02 -12.17 -11.33
C THR A 125 -3.97 -13.11 -10.58
N ALA A 126 -4.94 -13.71 -11.28
CA ALA A 126 -5.93 -14.62 -10.71
C ALA A 126 -5.28 -15.82 -10.00
N GLY A 127 -5.68 -16.06 -8.75
CA GLY A 127 -5.19 -17.17 -7.94
C GLY A 127 -3.76 -17.04 -7.41
N LEU A 128 -3.06 -15.93 -7.70
CA LEU A 128 -1.73 -15.66 -7.17
C LEU A 128 -1.81 -15.06 -5.75
N PRO A 129 -0.83 -15.38 -4.86
CA PRO A 129 -0.69 -14.70 -3.58
C PRO A 129 -0.58 -13.18 -3.74
N ARG A 130 -1.07 -12.45 -2.74
CA ARG A 130 -1.25 -11.00 -2.74
C ARG A 130 -0.23 -10.34 -1.81
N ALA A 131 0.59 -9.46 -2.36
CA ALA A 131 1.47 -8.60 -1.59
C ALA A 131 1.08 -7.14 -1.75
N TYR A 132 0.83 -6.43 -0.66
CA TYR A 132 0.55 -5.00 -0.66
C TYR A 132 1.74 -4.20 -0.16
N THR A 133 1.99 -3.08 -0.82
CA THR A 133 3.08 -2.18 -0.47
C THR A 133 2.76 -0.73 -0.77
N GLY A 134 3.50 0.20 -0.18
CA GLY A 134 3.31 1.61 -0.41
C GLY A 134 4.27 2.46 0.42
N HIS A 135 4.45 3.70 -0.03
CA HIS A 135 5.26 4.71 0.63
C HIS A 135 4.40 5.94 1.00
N SER A 136 4.67 6.59 2.14
CA SER A 136 3.93 7.80 2.57
C SER A 136 2.41 7.53 2.62
N LEU A 137 1.54 8.37 2.07
CA LEU A 137 0.09 8.10 1.97
C LEU A 137 -0.23 6.69 1.44
N GLY A 138 0.53 6.20 0.46
CA GLY A 138 0.32 4.90 -0.16
C GLY A 138 0.50 3.75 0.84
N SER A 139 1.33 3.92 1.87
CA SER A 139 1.45 2.91 2.92
C SER A 139 0.21 2.79 3.82
N VAL A 140 -0.50 3.89 4.06
CA VAL A 140 -1.77 3.88 4.82
C VAL A 140 -2.83 3.15 4.02
N VAL A 141 -2.91 3.47 2.73
CA VAL A 141 -3.80 2.82 1.77
C VAL A 141 -3.48 1.33 1.68
N ALA A 142 -2.21 0.95 1.57
CA ALA A 142 -1.78 -0.46 1.54
C ALA A 142 -2.15 -1.21 2.83
N THR A 143 -1.92 -0.59 3.98
CA THR A 143 -2.28 -1.17 5.29
C THR A 143 -3.79 -1.38 5.38
N ARG A 144 -4.57 -0.38 4.97
CA ARG A 144 -6.03 -0.47 4.99
C ARG A 144 -6.56 -1.50 4.01
N ALA A 145 -6.00 -1.57 2.81
CA ALA A 145 -6.36 -2.59 1.85
C ALA A 145 -6.08 -3.98 2.43
N ALA A 146 -4.93 -4.17 3.07
CA ALA A 146 -4.54 -5.47 3.64
C ALA A 146 -5.49 -5.96 4.74
N ILE A 147 -6.05 -5.04 5.54
CA ILE A 147 -7.04 -5.38 6.58
C ILE A 147 -8.37 -5.86 5.97
N ARG A 148 -8.69 -5.42 4.75
CA ARG A 148 -10.01 -5.63 4.11
C ARG A 148 -10.03 -6.75 3.08
N THR A 149 -8.86 -7.22 2.67
CA THR A 149 -8.72 -8.19 1.60
C THR A 149 -7.91 -9.39 2.05
N ASN A 150 -7.84 -10.40 1.19
CA ASN A 150 -6.98 -11.55 1.44
C ASN A 150 -5.54 -11.19 1.06
N CYS A 151 -4.85 -10.50 1.97
CA CYS A 151 -3.45 -10.10 1.84
C CYS A 151 -2.53 -11.14 2.47
N ASP A 152 -1.61 -11.70 1.69
CA ASP A 152 -0.62 -12.66 2.20
C ASP A 152 0.62 -11.94 2.79
N VAL A 153 0.96 -10.77 2.23
CA VAL A 153 2.14 -10.01 2.61
C VAL A 153 1.85 -8.51 2.60
N LEU A 154 2.13 -7.83 3.71
CA LEU A 154 2.12 -6.37 3.79
C LEU A 154 3.52 -5.86 4.17
N VAL A 155 4.10 -5.00 3.33
CA VAL A 155 5.33 -4.26 3.67
C VAL A 155 5.13 -2.80 3.31
N THR A 156 5.37 -1.90 4.27
CA THR A 156 5.15 -0.47 4.09
C THR A 156 6.40 0.34 4.40
N PHE A 157 6.56 1.48 3.72
CA PHE A 157 7.73 2.35 3.86
C PHE A 157 7.32 3.76 4.27
N ASP A 158 8.04 4.34 5.22
CA ASP A 158 7.76 5.67 5.78
C ASP A 158 6.28 5.85 6.16
N CYS A 159 5.73 4.82 6.83
CA CYS A 159 4.31 4.75 7.08
C CYS A 159 3.88 5.85 8.04
N PRO A 160 2.97 6.75 7.63
CA PRO A 160 2.69 7.92 8.42
C PRO A 160 1.83 7.55 9.63
N GLY A 161 2.47 7.26 10.77
CA GLY A 161 1.85 7.18 12.10
C GLY A 161 0.48 6.50 12.12
N VAL A 162 0.36 5.28 11.62
CA VAL A 162 -0.83 4.45 11.83
C VAL A 162 -0.76 3.94 13.29
N PRO A 163 -1.80 4.10 14.11
CA PRO A 163 -1.76 3.67 15.50
C PRO A 163 -1.37 2.19 15.59
N ALA A 164 -0.51 1.81 16.54
CA ALA A 164 -0.07 0.44 16.77
C ALA A 164 -1.24 -0.57 16.93
N ALA A 165 -2.43 -0.09 17.28
CA ALA A 165 -3.66 -0.87 17.37
C ALA A 165 -4.16 -1.44 16.01
N TRP A 166 -3.75 -0.88 14.87
CA TRP A 166 -4.17 -1.38 13.55
C TRP A 166 -3.27 -2.49 13.02
N VAL A 167 -2.05 -2.61 13.52
CA VAL A 167 -1.10 -3.68 13.15
C VAL A 167 -1.30 -4.94 14.00
N ALA A 168 -1.86 -4.79 15.21
CA ALA A 168 -2.10 -5.91 16.14
C ALA A 168 -3.42 -6.67 15.90
N GLY A 169 -4.21 -6.28 14.89
CA GLY A 169 -5.58 -6.75 14.67
C GLY A 169 -5.79 -7.72 13.50
N GLY A 170 -4.74 -8.36 12.97
CA GLY A 170 -4.90 -9.32 11.88
C GLY A 170 -3.59 -9.71 11.21
N ILE A 171 -2.86 -10.62 11.85
CA ILE A 171 -2.10 -11.71 11.20
C ILE A 171 -2.38 -12.95 12.05
#